data_AF-A0A1M3Q211-F1
#
_entry.id   AF-A0A1M3Q211-F1
#
_cell.length_a   1.000
_cell.length_b   1.000
_cell.length_c   1.000
_cell.angle_alpha   90.00
_cell.angle_beta   90.00
_cell.angle_gamma   90.00
#
_symmetry.space_group_name_H-M   'P 1'
#
loop_
_entity.id
_entity.type
_entity.pdbx_description
1 polymer ?
#
loop_
_entity_poly.entity_id
_entity_poly.type
_entity_poly.pdbx_seq_one_letter_code
_entity_poly.pdbx_strand_id
1 'polypeptide(L)'
;MDQISDAPVTCLVTLEALGDYSQMISIYHTGDLHPMPILEAANRLARLLETSLLVANDDTANPYSFIRISRLGQASVVLVDPDELDKNGRYVIAGQNPVAS
;
A
#
# COMPACT_ATOMS: atom_id res chain seq x y z
N MET A 1 19.22 -27.81 -13.75
CA MET A 1 19.51 -26.64 -14.61
C MET A 1 18.18 -26.21 -15.19
N ASP A 2 17.47 -25.35 -14.46
CA ASP A 2 16.18 -24.86 -14.91
C ASP A 2 16.40 -23.68 -15.85
N GLN A 3 15.88 -23.82 -17.07
CA GLN A 3 15.98 -22.84 -18.12
C GLN A 3 15.00 -21.70 -17.81
N ILE A 4 15.54 -20.55 -17.39
CA ILE A 4 14.76 -19.33 -17.16
C ILE A 4 14.29 -18.85 -18.53
N SER A 5 12.97 -18.87 -18.73
CA SER A 5 12.29 -18.36 -19.93
C SER A 5 12.63 -16.88 -20.16
N ASP A 6 12.95 -16.52 -21.40
CA ASP A 6 13.32 -15.16 -21.85
C ASP A 6 12.10 -14.20 -21.94
N ALA A 7 10.99 -14.58 -21.29
CA ALA A 7 9.85 -13.71 -21.11
C ALA A 7 10.21 -12.64 -20.05
N PRO A 8 9.91 -11.35 -20.28
CA PRO A 8 10.17 -10.31 -19.29
C PRO A 8 9.43 -10.68 -18.00
N VAL A 9 10.20 -11.06 -16.98
CA VAL A 9 9.66 -11.43 -15.66
C VAL A 9 9.07 -10.15 -15.06
N THR A 10 7.75 -10.01 -15.11
CA THR A 10 7.04 -8.78 -14.73
C THR A 10 7.08 -8.48 -13.22
N CYS A 11 7.33 -9.49 -12.38
CA CYS A 11 7.54 -9.35 -10.94
C CYS A 11 8.37 -10.54 -10.42
N LEU A 12 9.43 -10.26 -9.65
CA LEU A 12 10.10 -11.27 -8.83
C LEU A 12 9.65 -11.04 -7.38
N VAL A 13 8.84 -11.96 -6.85
CA VAL A 13 8.46 -11.97 -5.43
C VAL A 13 9.37 -12.97 -4.73
N THR A 14 10.43 -12.50 -4.08
CA THR A 14 11.27 -13.34 -3.22
C THR A 14 10.62 -13.48 -1.86
N LEU A 15 10.22 -14.69 -1.51
CA LEU A 15 9.65 -15.03 -0.21
C LEU A 15 10.76 -15.31 0.81
N GLU A 16 11.72 -14.38 0.93
CA GLU A 16 12.77 -14.48 1.94
C GLU A 16 12.42 -13.56 3.11
N ALA A 17 12.17 -14.16 4.26
CA ALA A 17 11.85 -13.46 5.50
C ALA A 17 13.12 -12.77 6.05
N LEU A 18 13.37 -11.55 5.58
CA LEU A 18 14.40 -10.66 6.13
C LEU A 18 13.76 -9.69 7.13
N GLY A 19 13.45 -10.17 8.34
CA GLY A 19 12.99 -9.35 9.48
C GLY A 19 11.47 -9.19 9.63
N ASP A 20 11.05 -8.59 10.76
CA ASP A 20 9.67 -8.50 11.29
C ASP A 20 8.67 -7.71 10.39
N TYR A 21 8.42 -8.23 9.19
CA TYR A 21 7.37 -7.83 8.23
C TYR A 21 7.67 -6.61 7.34
N SER A 22 8.80 -6.60 6.62
CA SER A 22 8.91 -5.83 5.38
C SER A 22 8.96 -6.78 4.18
N GLN A 23 7.90 -6.77 3.36
CA GLN A 23 7.90 -7.45 2.07
C GLN A 23 8.35 -6.44 1.00
N MET A 24 9.50 -6.71 0.38
CA MET A 24 9.98 -5.87 -0.72
C MET A 24 9.30 -6.30 -2.03
N ILE A 25 8.55 -5.38 -2.65
CA ILE A 25 7.96 -5.57 -3.97
C ILE A 25 8.76 -4.72 -4.96
N SER A 26 9.50 -5.36 -5.87
CA SER A 26 10.21 -4.68 -6.95
C SER A 26 9.36 -4.65 -8.21
N ILE A 27 9.03 -3.45 -8.69
CA ILE A 27 8.23 -3.23 -9.90
C ILE A 27 9.16 -2.75 -11.00
N TYR A 28 9.27 -3.53 -12.08
CA TYR A 28 10.07 -3.16 -13.25
C TYR A 28 9.17 -2.45 -14.27
N HIS A 29 9.49 -1.20 -14.59
CA HIS A 29 8.78 -0.39 -15.57
C HIS A 29 9.70 -0.10 -16.76
N THR A 30 9.22 -0.32 -18.00
CA THR A 30 10.00 -0.22 -19.24
C THR A 30 10.06 1.19 -19.84
N GLY A 31 9.50 2.20 -19.17
CA GLY A 31 9.55 3.61 -19.61
C GLY A 31 10.32 4.51 -18.64
N ASP A 32 10.67 5.72 -19.11
CA ASP A 32 11.36 6.74 -18.31
C ASP A 32 10.65 6.97 -16.97
N LEU A 33 11.37 6.68 -15.88
CA LEU A 33 10.95 6.93 -14.52
C LEU A 33 10.98 8.43 -14.25
N HIS A 34 10.02 9.14 -14.80
CA HIS A 34 9.69 10.46 -14.29
C HIS A 34 9.25 10.28 -12.84
N PRO A 35 9.72 11.11 -11.90
CA PRO A 35 9.29 11.04 -10.51
C PRO A 35 7.77 11.09 -10.47
N MET A 36 7.15 9.94 -10.17
CA MET A 36 5.71 9.82 -10.10
C MET A 36 5.28 10.26 -8.70
N PRO A 37 4.25 11.11 -8.56
CA PRO A 37 3.69 11.42 -7.26
C PRO A 37 3.34 10.13 -6.51
N ILE A 38 3.67 10.07 -5.21
CA ILE A 38 3.52 8.86 -4.40
C ILE A 38 2.09 8.29 -4.45
N LEU A 39 1.09 9.17 -4.51
CA LEU A 39 -0.31 8.78 -4.61
C LEU A 39 -0.65 8.13 -5.95
N GLU A 40 -0.05 8.59 -7.04
CA GLU A 40 -0.23 7.97 -8.36
C GLU A 40 0.47 6.61 -8.43
N ALA A 41 1.68 6.51 -7.87
CA ALA A 41 2.39 5.23 -7.77
C ALA A 41 1.60 4.21 -6.94
N ALA A 42 1.10 4.62 -5.78
CA ALA A 42 0.28 3.78 -4.91
C ALA A 42 -1.08 3.43 -5.57
N ASN A 43 -1.67 4.31 -6.38
CA ASN A 43 -2.86 3.99 -7.17
C ASN A 43 -2.61 2.86 -8.16
N ARG A 44 -1.55 2.99 -8.96
CA ARG A 44 -1.15 1.96 -9.92
C ARG A 44 -0.85 0.64 -9.22
N LEU A 45 -0.17 0.70 -8.07
CA LEU A 45 0.17 -0.48 -7.28
C LEU A 45 -1.07 -1.18 -6.69
N ALA A 46 -2.02 -0.42 -6.13
CA ALA A 46 -3.27 -0.96 -5.59
C ALA A 46 -4.07 -1.71 -6.67
N ARG A 47 -4.11 -1.15 -7.89
CA ARG A 47 -4.74 -1.79 -9.05
C ARG A 47 -3.98 -3.02 -9.52
N LEU A 48 -2.66 -2.95 -9.60
CA LEU A 48 -1.80 -4.06 -10.04
C LEU A 48 -1.88 -5.26 -9.11
N LEU A 49 -1.90 -5.02 -7.79
CA LEU A 49 -1.98 -6.05 -6.76
C LEU A 49 -3.42 -6.45 -6.42
N GLU A 50 -4.42 -5.81 -7.05
CA GLU A 50 -5.85 -5.97 -6.75
C GLU A 50 -6.20 -5.85 -5.26
N THR A 51 -5.42 -5.07 -4.52
CA THR A 51 -5.54 -4.89 -3.06
C THR A 51 -5.68 -3.43 -2.69
N SER A 52 -6.15 -3.16 -1.47
CA SER A 52 -6.19 -1.79 -0.95
C SER A 52 -4.86 -1.46 -0.29
N LEU A 53 -4.39 -0.22 -0.49
CA LEU A 53 -3.18 0.30 0.14
C LEU A 53 -3.53 1.44 1.09
N LEU A 54 -2.74 1.60 2.15
CA LEU A 54 -2.76 2.74 3.05
C LEU A 54 -1.47 3.54 2.85
N VAL A 55 -1.62 4.84 2.65
CA VAL A 55 -0.51 5.80 2.52
C VAL A 55 -0.69 6.85 3.62
N ALA A 56 0.39 7.31 4.23
CA ALA A 56 0.32 8.41 5.20
C ALA A 56 -0.29 9.67 4.55
N ASN A 57 -1.10 10.41 5.31
CA ASN A 57 -1.67 11.67 4.84
C ASN A 57 -0.82 12.86 5.29
N ASP A 58 0.21 13.16 4.50
CA ASP A 58 1.18 14.24 4.78
C ASP A 58 0.57 15.65 4.72
N ASP A 59 -0.65 15.79 4.17
CA ASP A 59 -1.38 17.06 4.14
C ASP A 59 -1.96 17.43 5.52
N THR A 60 -1.84 16.55 6.51
CA THR A 60 -2.40 16.74 7.85
C THR A 60 -1.35 16.54 8.94
N ALA A 61 -1.47 17.30 10.03
CA ALA A 61 -0.67 17.09 11.23
C ALA A 61 -1.16 15.92 12.11
N ASN A 62 -2.21 15.20 11.68
CA ASN A 62 -2.79 14.10 12.45
C ASN A 62 -2.04 12.79 12.11
N PRO A 63 -1.29 12.20 13.06
CA PRO A 63 -0.51 10.98 12.80
C PRO A 63 -1.38 9.75 12.51
N TYR A 64 -2.68 9.81 12.80
CA TYR A 64 -3.64 8.73 12.57
C TYR A 64 -4.45 8.91 11.28
N SER A 65 -4.08 9.90 10.45
CA SER A 65 -4.72 10.21 9.17
C SER A 65 -3.99 9.52 8.03
N PHE A 66 -4.74 8.76 7.22
CA PHE A 66 -4.20 7.99 6.09
C PHE A 66 -5.06 8.19 4.86
N ILE A 67 -4.45 8.03 3.69
CA ILE A 67 -5.15 7.90 2.41
C ILE A 67 -5.29 6.41 2.11
N ARG A 68 -6.52 5.92 2.12
CA ARG A 68 -6.84 4.58 1.62
C ARG A 68 -7.05 4.65 0.12
N ILE A 69 -6.28 3.84 -0.60
CA ILE A 69 -6.45 3.62 -2.03
C ILE A 69 -7.11 2.25 -2.20
N SER A 70 -8.31 2.22 -2.77
CA SER A 70 -9.00 0.96 -3.03
C SER A 70 -8.34 0.20 -4.18
N ARG A 71 -8.63 -1.09 -4.29
CA ARG A 71 -8.22 -1.93 -5.45
C ARG A 71 -8.66 -1.38 -6.81
N LEU A 72 -9.67 -0.49 -6.83
CA LEU A 72 -10.16 0.18 -8.04
C LEU A 72 -9.44 1.52 -8.31
N GLY A 73 -8.47 1.89 -7.47
CA GLY A 73 -7.76 3.16 -7.55
C GLY A 73 -8.54 4.35 -6.99
N GLN A 74 -9.58 4.14 -6.19
CA GLN A 74 -10.29 5.25 -5.53
C GLN A 74 -9.55 5.63 -4.25
N ALA A 75 -9.22 6.90 -4.09
CA ALA A 75 -8.58 7.43 -2.89
C ALA A 75 -9.61 8.04 -1.94
N SER A 76 -9.47 7.78 -0.64
CA SER A 76 -10.29 8.36 0.42
C SER A 76 -9.47 8.58 1.67
N VAL A 77 -9.65 9.70 2.36
CA VAL A 77 -9.06 9.93 3.68
C VAL A 77 -9.78 9.05 4.70
N VAL A 78 -9.01 8.34 5.53
CA VAL A 78 -9.48 7.48 6.61
C VAL A 78 -8.68 7.77 7.88
N LEU A 79 -9.28 7.47 9.02
CA LEU A 79 -8.59 7.48 10.31
C LEU A 79 -8.30 6.04 10.72
N VAL A 80 -7.10 5.81 11.24
CA VAL A 80 -6.75 4.55 11.90
C VAL A 80 -6.99 4.68 13.40
N ASP A 81 -7.35 3.58 14.05
CA ASP A 81 -7.52 3.51 15.50
C ASP A 81 -6.16 3.78 16.19
N PRO A 82 -6.05 4.84 17.00
CA PRO A 82 -4.80 5.18 17.69
C PRO A 82 -4.33 4.10 18.66
N ASP A 83 -5.23 3.48 19.41
CA ASP A 83 -4.88 2.47 20.40
C ASP A 83 -4.33 1.23 19.71
N GLU A 84 -4.93 0.83 18.60
CA GLU A 84 -4.47 -0.30 17.79
C GLU A 84 -3.12 -0.04 17.13
N LEU A 85 -2.90 1.17 16.62
CA LEU A 85 -1.62 1.51 16.03
C LEU A 85 -0.52 1.62 17.09
N ASP A 86 -0.75 2.38 18.15
CA ASP A 86 0.29 2.72 19.14
C ASP A 86 0.64 1.54 20.04
N LYS A 87 -0.34 0.71 20.42
CA LYS A 87 -0.12 -0.41 21.36
C LYS A 87 0.18 -1.71 20.63
N ASN A 88 -0.44 -1.93 19.46
CA ASN A 88 -0.40 -3.23 18.78
C ASN A 88 0.26 -3.18 17.40
N GLY A 89 0.65 -2.00 16.90
CA GLY A 89 1.22 -1.85 15.55
C GLY A 89 0.23 -2.19 14.43
N ARG A 90 -1.09 -2.16 14.70
CA ARG A 90 -2.12 -2.58 13.74
C ARG A 90 -2.80 -1.37 13.10
N TYR A 91 -2.79 -1.33 11.77
CA TYR A 91 -3.48 -0.32 10.98
C TYR A 91 -4.97 -0.67 10.82
N VAL A 92 -5.73 -0.54 11.91
CA VAL A 92 -7.18 -0.77 11.92
C VAL A 92 -7.88 0.52 11.52
N ILE A 93 -8.65 0.50 10.43
CA ILE A 93 -9.47 1.66 10.04
C ILE A 93 -10.60 1.79 11.06
N ALA A 94 -10.65 2.92 11.76
CA ALA A 94 -11.74 3.22 12.68
C ALA A 94 -13.04 3.28 11.86
N GLY A 95 -13.96 2.36 12.12
CA GLY A 95 -15.25 2.37 11.46
C GLY A 95 -15.96 3.69 11.72
N GLN A 96 -16.58 4.28 10.69
CA GLN A 96 -17.71 5.17 10.92
C GLN A 96 -18.78 4.30 11.59
N ASN A 97 -18.82 4.26 12.91
CA ASN A 97 -19.97 3.70 13.61
C ASN A 97 -21.18 4.52 13.13
N PRO A 98 -22.17 3.94 12.42
CA PRO A 98 -23.43 4.62 12.29
C PRO A 98 -23.96 4.75 13.72
N VAL A 99 -24.11 5.99 14.19
CA VAL A 99 -24.82 6.27 15.42
C VAL A 99 -26.21 5.66 15.23
N ALA A 100 -26.48 4.55 15.91
CA ALA A 100 -27.82 4.00 15.99
C ALA A 100 -28.70 5.08 16.63
N SER A 101 -29.64 5.60 15.84
CA SER A 101 -30.73 6.45 16.32
C SER A 101 -31.84 5.59 16.87
#